data_AF-A0A969KQU7-F1
#
_entry.id   AF-A0A969KQU7-F1
#
_cell.length_a   1.000
_cell.length_b   1.000
_cell.length_c   1.000
_cell.angle_alpha   90.00
_cell.angle_beta   90.00
_cell.angle_gamma   90.00
#
_symmetry.space_group_name_H-M   'P 1'
#
loop_
_entity.id
_entity.type
_entity.pdbx_description
1 polymer ?
#
loop_
_entity_poly.entity_id
_entity_poly.type
_entity_poly.pdbx_seq_one_letter_code
_entity_poly.pdbx_strand_id
1 'polypeptide(L)'
;MQYYNPEQEPLNYAMIHNNLGTAYWNLAQQETPQEWLQLAIDAYQIALRYRTLQAAPPAFAATQNNLGTAYWHLASHTSENPEQRRNYLQKAIYAYETTLMAVQQIAQTQPLPLAFDPIATHNNLGLAHYQFATDAQIPLEPEDRSLHLKAALDQHLTALQGWQERPELYQTVFNNVLQTIRTLYEHEGLAGQNFAFSKVPSHLLPEIMTRL
;
A
#
# COMPACT_ATOMS: atom_id res chain seq x y z
N MET A 1 6.51 30.41 -15.01
CA MET A 1 6.97 30.16 -13.63
C MET A 1 8.23 29.30 -13.69
N GLN A 2 9.41 29.88 -13.50
CA GLN A 2 10.66 29.14 -13.30
C GLN A 2 11.28 29.73 -12.03
N TYR A 3 11.14 29.04 -10.90
CA TYR A 3 11.78 29.50 -9.66
C TYR A 3 12.69 28.46 -9.01
N TYR A 4 12.80 27.25 -9.57
CA TYR A 4 13.76 26.24 -9.12
C TYR A 4 14.37 25.54 -10.33
N ASN A 5 15.69 25.68 -10.51
CA ASN A 5 16.44 24.91 -11.49
C ASN A 5 16.75 23.53 -10.87
N PRO A 6 16.29 22.40 -11.46
CA PRO A 6 16.60 21.07 -10.94
C PRO A 6 18.09 20.75 -10.88
N GLU A 7 18.93 21.47 -11.64
CA GLU A 7 20.39 21.33 -11.59
C GLU A 7 21.03 22.01 -10.38
N GLN A 8 20.37 23.02 -9.80
CA GLN A 8 20.91 23.81 -8.69
C GLN A 8 20.27 23.42 -7.35
N GLU A 9 18.98 23.11 -7.35
CA GLU A 9 18.22 22.78 -6.13
C GLU A 9 17.31 21.55 -6.33
N PRO A 10 17.89 20.36 -6.59
CA PRO A 10 17.15 19.16 -6.98
C PRO A 10 16.12 18.71 -5.93
N LEU A 11 16.45 18.83 -4.63
CA LEU A 11 15.53 18.43 -3.55
C LEU A 11 14.37 19.41 -3.35
N ASN A 12 14.58 20.71 -3.55
CA ASN A 12 13.50 21.70 -3.52
C ASN A 12 12.54 21.50 -4.69
N TYR A 13 13.09 21.25 -5.89
CA TYR A 13 12.31 20.91 -7.06
C TYR A 13 11.44 19.66 -6.83
N ALA A 14 12.02 18.58 -6.31
CA ALA A 14 11.27 17.37 -5.97
C ALA A 14 10.24 17.57 -4.86
N MET A 15 10.51 18.45 -3.89
CA MET A 15 9.53 18.79 -2.86
C MET A 15 8.29 19.46 -3.44
N ILE A 16 8.46 20.40 -4.37
CA ILE A 16 7.34 21.06 -5.05
C ILE A 16 6.50 20.05 -5.82
N HIS A 17 7.15 19.15 -6.55
CA HIS A 17 6.45 18.09 -7.29
C HIS A 17 5.72 17.10 -6.39
N ASN A 18 6.32 16.72 -5.26
CA ASN A 18 5.61 15.90 -4.27
C ASN A 18 4.38 16.62 -3.71
N ASN A 19 4.50 17.91 -3.39
CA ASN A 19 3.38 18.69 -2.86
C ASN A 19 2.28 18.88 -3.92
N LEU A 20 2.68 19.06 -5.19
CA LEU A 20 1.76 19.10 -6.32
C LEU A 20 1.02 17.77 -6.48
N GLY A 21 1.72 16.65 -6.36
CA GLY A 21 1.11 15.32 -6.37
C GLY A 21 0.06 15.15 -5.26
N THR A 22 0.37 15.61 -4.04
CA THR A 22 -0.59 15.59 -2.92
C THR A 22 -1.79 16.50 -3.17
N ALA A 23 -1.59 17.67 -3.80
CA ALA A 23 -2.69 18.54 -4.17
C ALA A 23 -3.61 17.89 -5.20
N TYR A 24 -3.06 17.24 -6.22
CA TYR A 24 -3.85 16.50 -7.21
C TYR A 24 -4.57 15.30 -6.61
N TRP A 25 -3.91 14.54 -5.72
CA TRP A 25 -4.59 13.47 -4.99
C TRP A 25 -5.79 13.98 -4.19
N ASN A 26 -5.65 15.12 -3.49
CA ASN A 26 -6.77 15.73 -2.77
C ASN A 26 -7.92 16.16 -3.71
N LEU A 27 -7.61 16.70 -4.90
CA LEU A 27 -8.62 17.06 -5.91
C LEU A 27 -9.33 15.81 -6.46
N ALA A 28 -8.62 14.70 -6.64
CA ALA A 28 -9.21 13.44 -7.10
C ALA A 28 -10.30 12.92 -6.15
N GLN A 29 -10.24 13.26 -4.87
CA GLN A 29 -11.25 12.88 -3.89
C GLN A 29 -12.55 13.70 -4.02
N GLN A 30 -12.56 14.78 -4.79
CA GLN A 30 -13.69 15.72 -4.93
C GLN A 30 -14.21 15.84 -6.37
N GLU A 31 -13.36 15.59 -7.37
CA GLU A 31 -13.64 15.86 -8.78
C GLU A 31 -13.44 14.59 -9.66
N THR A 32 -12.95 14.73 -10.91
CA THR A 32 -12.70 13.65 -11.87
C THR A 32 -11.51 12.78 -11.40
N PRO A 33 -11.74 11.63 -10.74
CA PRO A 33 -10.67 11.00 -9.96
C PRO A 33 -9.52 10.49 -10.84
N GLN A 34 -9.82 9.92 -12.02
CA GLN A 34 -8.80 9.34 -12.89
C GLN A 34 -7.79 10.38 -13.41
N GLU A 35 -8.26 11.54 -13.88
CA GLU A 35 -7.40 12.59 -14.44
C GLU A 35 -6.46 13.16 -13.38
N TRP A 36 -7.01 13.48 -12.20
CA TRP A 36 -6.26 14.01 -11.09
C TRP A 36 -5.28 12.98 -10.50
N LEU A 37 -5.66 11.70 -10.40
CA LEU A 37 -4.75 10.65 -9.95
C LEU A 37 -3.58 10.45 -10.93
N GLN A 38 -3.81 10.56 -12.24
CA GLN A 38 -2.73 10.48 -13.22
C GLN A 38 -1.74 11.64 -13.07
N LEU A 39 -2.24 12.86 -12.88
CA LEU A 39 -1.39 14.02 -12.60
C LEU A 39 -0.63 13.88 -11.27
N ALA A 40 -1.25 13.29 -10.25
CA ALA A 40 -0.60 13.00 -8.98
C ALA A 40 0.58 12.02 -9.16
N ILE A 41 0.35 10.94 -9.91
CA ILE A 41 1.36 9.93 -10.24
C ILE A 41 2.54 10.57 -10.98
N ASP A 42 2.28 11.39 -12.00
CA ASP A 42 3.33 12.04 -12.79
C ASP A 42 4.18 12.96 -11.91
N ALA A 43 3.55 13.74 -11.03
CA ALA A 43 4.24 14.63 -10.09
C ALA A 43 5.09 13.85 -9.07
N TYR A 44 4.56 12.77 -8.49
CA TYR A 44 5.34 11.90 -7.60
C TYR A 44 6.52 11.24 -8.32
N GLN A 45 6.35 10.80 -9.56
CA GLN A 45 7.44 10.23 -10.36
C GLN A 45 8.53 11.26 -10.65
N ILE A 46 8.19 12.52 -10.93
CA ILE A 46 9.18 13.59 -11.07
C ILE A 46 9.94 13.80 -9.76
N ALA A 47 9.24 13.82 -8.62
CA ALA A 47 9.87 13.96 -7.32
C ALA A 47 10.87 12.82 -7.02
N LEU A 48 10.52 11.57 -7.36
CA LEU A 48 11.36 10.39 -7.16
C LEU A 48 12.62 10.36 -8.04
N ARG A 49 12.73 11.21 -9.06
CA ARG A 49 13.99 11.37 -9.82
C ARG A 49 15.11 12.00 -8.98
N TYR A 50 14.76 12.79 -7.96
CA TYR A 50 15.73 13.48 -7.11
C TYR A 50 15.66 13.05 -5.64
N ARG A 51 14.46 12.70 -5.16
CA ARG A 51 14.31 12.01 -3.87
C ARG A 51 14.64 10.55 -4.06
N THR A 52 15.90 10.19 -3.86
CA THR A 52 16.35 8.79 -3.86
C THR A 52 16.59 8.30 -2.44
N LEU A 53 16.72 6.98 -2.27
CA LEU A 53 17.03 6.38 -0.98
C LEU A 53 18.36 6.90 -0.40
N GLN A 54 19.31 7.31 -1.24
CA GLN A 54 20.59 7.87 -0.83
C GLN A 54 20.51 9.37 -0.56
N ALA A 55 19.81 10.12 -1.41
CA ALA A 55 19.80 11.58 -1.35
C ALA A 55 18.84 12.14 -0.28
N ALA A 56 17.68 11.50 -0.10
CA ALA A 56 16.68 11.93 0.87
C ALA A 56 15.81 10.74 1.35
N PRO A 57 16.37 9.78 2.10
CA PRO A 57 15.70 8.52 2.43
C PRO A 57 14.26 8.67 2.99
N PRO A 58 14.00 9.53 4.00
CA PRO A 58 12.63 9.70 4.54
C PRO A 58 11.67 10.29 3.50
N ALA A 59 12.13 11.23 2.68
CA ALA A 59 11.32 11.86 1.66
C ALA A 59 11.04 10.92 0.48
N PHE A 60 12.00 10.04 0.14
CA PHE A 60 11.81 8.96 -0.82
C PHE A 60 10.72 8.00 -0.35
N ALA A 61 10.80 7.51 0.89
CA ALA A 61 9.79 6.61 1.45
C ALA A 61 8.39 7.26 1.45
N ALA A 62 8.27 8.52 1.88
CA ALA A 62 7.00 9.23 1.88
C ALA A 62 6.41 9.40 0.46
N THR A 63 7.24 9.75 -0.53
CA THR A 63 6.78 9.90 -1.92
C THR A 63 6.40 8.56 -2.54
N GLN A 64 7.12 7.48 -2.25
CA GLN A 64 6.74 6.12 -2.70
C GLN A 64 5.41 5.68 -2.08
N ASN A 65 5.17 5.97 -0.79
CA ASN A 65 3.91 5.66 -0.13
C ASN A 65 2.74 6.37 -0.81
N ASN A 66 2.90 7.67 -1.11
CA ASN A 66 1.89 8.45 -1.82
C ASN A 66 1.65 7.94 -3.23
N LEU A 67 2.71 7.54 -3.94
CA LEU A 67 2.62 6.95 -5.26
C LEU A 67 1.84 5.63 -5.23
N GLY A 68 2.08 4.77 -4.23
CA GLY A 68 1.33 3.54 -4.01
C GLY A 68 -0.16 3.80 -3.81
N THR A 69 -0.50 4.80 -2.99
CA THR A 69 -1.90 5.21 -2.76
C THR A 69 -2.54 5.74 -4.03
N ALA A 70 -1.86 6.58 -4.81
CA ALA A 70 -2.39 7.10 -6.05
C ALA A 70 -2.68 5.98 -7.06
N TYR A 71 -1.76 5.01 -7.22
CA TYR A 71 -1.99 3.84 -8.08
C TYR A 71 -3.15 2.95 -7.59
N TRP A 72 -3.25 2.71 -6.29
CA TRP A 72 -4.31 1.87 -5.72
C TRP A 72 -5.70 2.49 -5.94
N HIS A 73 -5.83 3.80 -5.73
CA HIS A 73 -7.06 4.53 -6.05
C HIS A 73 -7.35 4.50 -7.55
N LEU A 74 -6.34 4.71 -8.39
CA LEU A 74 -6.53 4.71 -9.85
C LEU A 74 -7.00 3.34 -10.35
N ALA A 75 -6.47 2.25 -9.79
CA ALA A 75 -6.94 0.89 -10.09
C ALA A 75 -8.44 0.73 -9.76
N SER A 76 -8.90 1.30 -8.65
CA SER A 76 -10.31 1.24 -8.23
C SER A 76 -11.25 2.00 -9.17
N HIS A 77 -10.73 2.97 -9.93
CA HIS A 77 -11.46 3.70 -10.95
C HIS A 77 -11.29 3.13 -12.38
N THR A 78 -10.56 2.03 -12.57
CA THR A 78 -10.22 1.47 -13.90
C THR A 78 -10.87 0.09 -14.14
N SER A 79 -12.07 -0.16 -13.61
CA SER A 79 -12.76 -1.46 -13.74
C SER A 79 -13.14 -1.83 -15.18
N GLU A 80 -13.25 -0.86 -16.08
CA GLU A 80 -13.57 -1.08 -17.49
C GLU A 80 -12.38 -1.64 -18.28
N ASN A 81 -11.16 -1.56 -17.74
CA ASN A 81 -9.93 -2.05 -18.37
C ASN A 81 -9.13 -2.94 -17.41
N PRO A 82 -9.39 -4.27 -17.40
CA PRO A 82 -8.76 -5.20 -16.47
C PRO A 82 -7.23 -5.25 -16.55
N GLU A 83 -6.66 -5.12 -17.75
CA GLU A 83 -5.20 -5.12 -17.94
C GLU A 83 -4.56 -3.89 -17.28
N GLN A 84 -5.16 -2.71 -17.50
CA GLN A 84 -4.68 -1.48 -16.91
C GLN A 84 -4.86 -1.47 -15.39
N ARG A 85 -6.00 -1.96 -14.91
CA ARG A 85 -6.25 -2.16 -13.48
C ARG A 85 -5.23 -3.10 -12.83
N ARG A 86 -4.93 -4.23 -13.49
CA ARG A 86 -3.87 -5.17 -13.07
C ARG A 86 -2.53 -4.45 -12.95
N ASN A 87 -2.16 -3.67 -13.96
CA ASN A 87 -0.91 -2.91 -13.96
C ASN A 87 -0.84 -1.91 -12.80
N TYR A 88 -1.93 -1.19 -12.53
CA TYR A 88 -1.98 -0.23 -11.42
C TYR A 88 -1.89 -0.89 -10.05
N LEU A 89 -2.57 -2.02 -9.83
CA LEU A 89 -2.41 -2.77 -8.58
C LEU A 89 -0.97 -3.28 -8.39
N GLN A 90 -0.33 -3.79 -9.45
CA GLN A 90 1.08 -4.21 -9.38
C GLN A 90 2.01 -3.05 -9.02
N LYS A 91 1.78 -1.86 -9.62
CA LYS A 91 2.54 -0.65 -9.29
C LYS A 91 2.29 -0.15 -7.86
N ALA A 92 1.06 -0.27 -7.36
CA ALA A 92 0.72 0.06 -5.98
C ALA A 92 1.47 -0.84 -4.99
N ILE A 93 1.40 -2.16 -5.20
CA ILE A 93 2.13 -3.17 -4.40
C ILE A 93 3.62 -2.85 -4.39
N TYR A 94 4.23 -2.67 -5.57
CA TYR A 94 5.65 -2.37 -5.69
C TYR A 94 6.06 -1.08 -4.95
N ALA A 95 5.26 -0.01 -5.04
CA ALA A 95 5.55 1.25 -4.38
C ALA A 95 5.46 1.14 -2.84
N TYR A 96 4.48 0.39 -2.33
CA TYR A 96 4.37 0.13 -0.90
C TYR A 96 5.47 -0.80 -0.37
N GLU A 97 5.84 -1.85 -1.10
CA GLU A 97 6.99 -2.70 -0.76
C GLU A 97 8.28 -1.87 -0.72
N THR A 98 8.49 -1.02 -1.73
CA THR A 98 9.64 -0.09 -1.78
C THR A 98 9.64 0.86 -0.58
N THR A 99 8.47 1.33 -0.17
CA THR A 99 8.30 2.18 1.03
C THR A 99 8.75 1.44 2.29
N LEU A 100 8.25 0.22 2.51
CA LEU A 100 8.56 -0.56 3.72
C LEU A 100 10.02 -1.00 3.76
N MET A 101 10.62 -1.34 2.60
CA MET A 101 12.06 -1.58 2.50
C MET A 101 12.87 -0.34 2.88
N ALA A 102 12.48 0.85 2.39
CA ALA A 102 13.13 2.10 2.75
C ALA A 102 12.98 2.41 4.25
N VAL A 103 11.78 2.22 4.83
CA VAL A 103 11.53 2.39 6.27
C VAL A 103 12.43 1.48 7.10
N GLN A 104 12.58 0.21 6.71
CA GLN A 104 13.46 -0.73 7.40
C GLN A 104 14.93 -0.28 7.36
N GLN A 105 15.41 0.18 6.20
CA GLN A 105 16.78 0.68 6.06
C GLN A 105 17.02 1.97 6.86
N ILE A 106 16.04 2.88 6.87
CA ILE A 106 16.09 4.11 7.67
C ILE A 106 16.20 3.74 9.16
N ALA A 107 15.34 2.85 9.65
CA ALA A 107 15.34 2.45 11.06
C ALA A 107 16.67 1.83 11.53
N GLN A 108 17.42 1.19 10.63
CA GLN A 108 18.75 0.63 10.93
C GLN A 108 19.85 1.70 10.99
N THR A 109 19.69 2.81 10.28
CA THR A 109 20.72 3.84 10.13
C THR A 109 20.49 5.04 11.04
N GLN A 110 19.23 5.46 11.23
CA GLN A 110 18.86 6.54 12.13
C GLN A 110 17.35 6.53 12.43
N PRO A 111 16.92 6.54 13.71
CA PRO A 111 15.53 6.79 14.05
C PRO A 111 15.20 8.26 13.78
N LEU A 112 14.47 8.53 12.70
CA LEU A 112 13.92 9.83 12.36
C LEU A 112 12.40 9.75 12.28
N PRO A 113 11.67 10.83 12.65
CA PRO A 113 10.24 10.86 12.47
C PRO A 113 9.91 10.80 10.97
N LEU A 114 9.11 9.82 10.59
CA LEU A 114 8.52 9.73 9.26
C LEU A 114 7.32 10.68 9.18
N ALA A 115 7.10 11.27 8.02
CA ALA A 115 5.95 12.13 7.77
C ALA A 115 4.62 11.36 7.57
N PHE A 116 4.67 10.03 7.69
CA PHE A 116 3.53 9.12 7.52
C PHE A 116 3.65 7.96 8.53
N ASP A 117 2.53 7.26 8.74
CA ASP A 117 2.45 6.07 9.62
C ASP A 117 2.78 4.80 8.81
N PRO A 118 3.91 4.11 9.04
CA PRO A 118 4.23 2.87 8.33
C PRO A 118 3.22 1.75 8.57
N ILE A 119 2.49 1.77 9.69
CA ILE A 119 1.43 0.80 9.98
C ILE A 119 0.28 0.98 8.98
N ALA A 120 -0.01 2.21 8.56
CA ALA A 120 -0.97 2.48 7.49
C ALA A 120 -0.49 1.92 6.15
N THR A 121 0.81 1.98 5.86
CA THR A 121 1.40 1.39 4.65
C THR A 121 1.24 -0.13 4.64
N HIS A 122 1.45 -0.80 5.78
CA HIS A 122 1.17 -2.24 5.92
C HIS A 122 -0.29 -2.56 5.60
N ASN A 123 -1.25 -1.81 6.17
CA ASN A 123 -2.66 -2.02 5.87
C ASN A 123 -2.97 -1.83 4.37
N ASN A 124 -2.47 -0.76 3.75
CA ASN A 124 -2.73 -0.46 2.35
C ASN A 124 -2.08 -1.48 1.41
N LEU A 125 -0.87 -1.96 1.73
CA LEU A 125 -0.23 -3.05 1.01
C LEU A 125 -1.07 -4.33 1.10
N GLY A 126 -1.56 -4.66 2.30
CA GLY A 126 -2.45 -5.81 2.50
C GLY A 126 -3.73 -5.72 1.67
N LEU A 127 -4.35 -4.54 1.61
CA LEU A 127 -5.53 -4.29 0.77
C LEU A 127 -5.21 -4.42 -0.73
N ALA A 128 -4.06 -3.90 -1.17
CA ALA A 128 -3.65 -4.00 -2.58
C ALA A 128 -3.39 -5.47 -2.99
N HIS A 129 -2.71 -6.26 -2.16
CA HIS A 129 -2.55 -7.70 -2.40
C HIS A 129 -3.89 -8.44 -2.40
N TYR A 130 -4.76 -8.17 -1.41
CA TYR A 130 -6.07 -8.81 -1.32
C TYR A 130 -6.91 -8.51 -2.57
N GLN A 131 -6.97 -7.24 -2.99
CA GLN A 131 -7.71 -6.82 -4.18
C GLN A 131 -7.11 -7.43 -5.47
N PHE A 132 -5.79 -7.54 -5.57
CA PHE A 132 -5.14 -8.20 -6.70
C PHE A 132 -5.49 -9.69 -6.75
N ALA A 133 -5.49 -10.36 -5.61
CA ALA A 133 -5.79 -11.78 -5.51
C ALA A 133 -7.28 -12.13 -5.70
N THR A 134 -8.20 -11.22 -5.40
CA THR A 134 -9.65 -11.50 -5.41
C THR A 134 -10.39 -10.90 -6.58
N ASP A 135 -9.71 -10.10 -7.40
CA ASP A 135 -10.35 -9.56 -8.60
C ASP A 135 -10.63 -10.65 -9.63
N ALA A 136 -11.91 -10.81 -9.98
CA ALA A 136 -12.36 -11.83 -10.93
C ALA A 136 -11.94 -11.56 -12.39
N GLN A 137 -11.60 -10.31 -12.73
CA GLN A 137 -11.16 -9.91 -14.07
C GLN A 137 -9.64 -10.02 -14.23
N ILE A 138 -8.89 -10.24 -13.15
CA ILE A 138 -7.44 -10.48 -13.18
C ILE A 138 -7.17 -11.98 -13.17
N PRO A 139 -6.75 -12.59 -14.30
CA PRO A 139 -6.38 -14.00 -14.32
C PRO A 139 -5.05 -14.20 -13.59
N LEU A 140 -5.11 -15.02 -12.53
CA LEU A 140 -3.96 -15.45 -11.73
C LEU A 140 -3.98 -16.97 -11.61
N GLU A 141 -2.81 -17.57 -11.73
CA GLU A 141 -2.60 -18.96 -11.36
C GLU A 141 -2.90 -19.17 -9.87
N PRO A 142 -3.38 -20.36 -9.47
CA PRO A 142 -3.71 -20.63 -8.07
C PRO A 142 -2.56 -20.36 -7.09
N GLU A 143 -1.33 -20.64 -7.50
CA GLU A 143 -0.12 -20.39 -6.69
C GLU A 143 0.14 -18.90 -6.48
N ASP A 144 0.03 -18.09 -7.54
CA ASP A 144 0.18 -16.63 -7.45
C ASP A 144 -0.92 -16.02 -6.59
N ARG A 145 -2.17 -16.48 -6.76
CA ARG A 145 -3.31 -16.04 -5.94
C ARG A 145 -3.05 -16.33 -4.46
N SER A 146 -2.60 -17.54 -4.16
CA SER A 146 -2.21 -17.96 -2.81
C SER A 146 -1.13 -17.06 -2.24
N LEU A 147 -0.07 -16.77 -3.01
CA LEU A 147 1.02 -15.89 -2.59
C LEU A 147 0.50 -14.49 -2.19
N HIS A 148 -0.36 -13.89 -3.01
CA HIS A 148 -0.94 -12.58 -2.70
C HIS A 148 -1.89 -12.62 -1.49
N LEU A 149 -2.72 -13.65 -1.31
CA LEU A 149 -3.58 -13.77 -0.12
C LEU A 149 -2.76 -13.93 1.17
N LYS A 150 -1.68 -14.70 1.12
CA LYS A 150 -0.76 -14.90 2.25
C LYS A 150 -0.02 -13.61 2.59
N ALA A 151 0.45 -12.89 1.57
CA ALA A 151 1.02 -11.55 1.75
C ALA A 151 -0.01 -10.59 2.37
N ALA A 152 -1.25 -10.56 1.87
CA ALA A 152 -2.30 -9.72 2.45
C ALA A 152 -2.51 -9.99 3.94
N LEU A 153 -2.60 -11.27 4.33
CA LEU A 153 -2.75 -11.66 5.73
C LEU A 153 -1.58 -11.19 6.60
N ASP A 154 -0.33 -11.44 6.18
CA ASP A 154 0.85 -11.04 6.93
C ASP A 154 0.89 -9.52 7.15
N GLN A 155 0.53 -8.74 6.12
CA GLN A 155 0.49 -7.28 6.18
C GLN A 155 -0.65 -6.76 7.08
N HIS A 156 -1.85 -7.34 6.99
CA HIS A 156 -2.97 -6.97 7.87
C HIS A 156 -2.69 -7.35 9.33
N LEU A 157 -2.07 -8.50 9.61
CA LEU A 157 -1.67 -8.87 10.97
C LEU A 157 -0.65 -7.88 11.56
N THR A 158 0.30 -7.44 10.75
CA THR A 158 1.27 -6.39 11.15
C THR A 158 0.54 -5.08 11.47
N ALA A 159 -0.41 -4.67 10.62
CA ALA A 159 -1.21 -3.47 10.85
C ALA A 159 -2.10 -3.57 12.10
N LEU A 160 -2.71 -4.74 12.32
CA LEU A 160 -3.57 -5.02 13.47
C LEU A 160 -2.79 -4.89 14.79
N GLN A 161 -1.56 -5.41 14.83
CA GLN A 161 -0.67 -5.29 15.99
C GLN A 161 -0.24 -3.83 16.21
N GLY A 162 0.05 -3.08 15.13
CA GLY A 162 0.47 -1.68 15.23
C GLY A 162 -0.62 -0.70 15.67
N TRP A 163 -1.89 -1.07 15.54
CA TRP A 163 -3.04 -0.21 15.86
C TRP A 163 -3.87 -0.69 17.08
N GLN A 164 -3.30 -1.48 17.99
CA GLN A 164 -3.97 -1.93 19.21
C GLN A 164 -4.60 -0.80 20.04
N GLU A 165 -3.97 0.39 20.04
CA GLU A 165 -4.44 1.57 20.78
C GLU A 165 -5.35 2.49 19.95
N ARG A 166 -5.75 2.09 18.74
CA ARG A 166 -6.62 2.87 17.83
C ARG A 166 -7.87 2.06 17.44
N PRO A 167 -8.94 2.09 18.24
CA PRO A 167 -10.08 1.17 18.11
C PRO A 167 -10.73 1.13 16.72
N GLU A 168 -10.90 2.29 16.07
CA GLU A 168 -11.54 2.39 14.75
C GLU A 168 -10.70 1.71 13.65
N LEU A 169 -9.39 1.97 13.65
CA LEU A 169 -8.46 1.35 12.70
C LEU A 169 -8.29 -0.14 12.99
N TYR A 170 -8.21 -0.51 14.27
CA TYR A 170 -8.12 -1.90 14.71
C TYR A 170 -9.29 -2.74 14.19
N GLN A 171 -10.53 -2.28 14.39
CA GLN A 171 -11.71 -3.03 13.94
C GLN A 171 -11.74 -3.17 12.41
N THR A 172 -11.32 -2.13 11.69
CA THR A 172 -11.23 -2.18 10.23
C THR A 172 -10.24 -3.26 9.76
N VAL A 173 -9.03 -3.27 10.31
CA VAL A 173 -8.01 -4.27 9.95
C VAL A 173 -8.41 -5.67 10.44
N PHE A 174 -9.06 -5.77 11.60
CA PHE A 174 -9.54 -7.05 12.10
C PHE A 174 -10.54 -7.70 11.12
N ASN A 175 -11.45 -6.91 10.55
CA ASN A 175 -12.36 -7.39 9.51
C ASN A 175 -11.60 -7.83 8.24
N ASN A 176 -10.56 -7.09 7.84
CA ASN A 176 -9.72 -7.47 6.70
C ASN A 176 -8.99 -8.81 6.93
N VAL A 177 -8.50 -9.05 8.16
CA VAL A 177 -7.92 -10.34 8.57
C VAL A 177 -8.97 -11.45 8.43
N LEU A 178 -10.16 -11.30 9.02
CA LEU A 178 -11.22 -12.30 8.92
C LEU A 178 -11.59 -12.61 7.46
N GLN A 179 -11.73 -11.57 6.64
CA GLN A 179 -12.04 -11.70 5.23
C GLN A 179 -10.95 -12.49 4.49
N THR A 180 -9.68 -12.15 4.72
CA THR A 180 -8.55 -12.86 4.10
C THR A 180 -8.49 -14.33 4.53
N ILE A 181 -8.79 -14.65 5.80
CA ILE A 181 -8.83 -16.04 6.28
C ILE A 181 -9.96 -16.83 5.61
N ARG A 182 -11.16 -16.24 5.48
CA ARG A 182 -12.27 -16.89 4.77
C ARG A 182 -11.92 -17.15 3.31
N THR A 183 -11.33 -16.17 2.63
CA THR A 183 -10.91 -16.32 1.23
C THR A 183 -9.81 -17.38 1.06
N LEU A 184 -8.85 -17.45 1.98
CA LEU A 184 -7.85 -18.53 2.00
C LEU A 184 -8.52 -19.91 2.16
N TYR A 185 -9.52 -20.04 3.03
CA TYR A 185 -10.29 -21.27 3.17
C TYR A 185 -11.12 -21.60 1.91
N GLU A 186 -11.74 -20.62 1.28
CA GLU A 186 -12.51 -20.79 0.04
C GLU A 186 -11.64 -21.32 -1.11
N HIS A 187 -10.38 -20.86 -1.21
CA HIS A 187 -9.48 -21.25 -2.29
C HIS A 187 -8.60 -22.48 -1.98
N GLU A 188 -8.20 -22.69 -0.72
CA GLU A 188 -7.22 -23.73 -0.33
C GLU A 188 -7.78 -24.72 0.71
N GLY A 189 -9.03 -24.57 1.13
CA GLY A 189 -9.66 -25.42 2.15
C GLY A 189 -8.93 -25.37 3.49
N LEU A 190 -8.82 -26.54 4.14
CA LEU A 190 -8.13 -26.68 5.42
C LEU A 190 -6.64 -26.28 5.36
N ALA A 191 -5.99 -26.42 4.19
CA ALA A 191 -4.59 -26.00 4.04
C ALA A 191 -4.44 -24.48 4.21
N GLY A 192 -5.32 -23.70 3.57
CA GLY A 192 -5.35 -22.24 3.70
C GLY A 192 -5.70 -21.77 5.11
N GLN A 193 -6.69 -22.40 5.74
CA GLN A 193 -7.07 -22.10 7.11
C GLN A 193 -5.95 -22.42 8.12
N ASN A 194 -5.31 -23.59 8.00
CA ASN A 194 -4.21 -23.98 8.89
C ASN A 194 -3.01 -23.04 8.72
N PHE A 195 -2.69 -22.65 7.49
CA PHE A 195 -1.68 -21.62 7.24
C PHE A 195 -2.05 -20.32 7.94
N ALA A 196 -3.27 -19.84 7.76
CA ALA A 196 -3.70 -18.58 8.36
C ALA A 196 -3.60 -18.60 9.89
N PHE A 197 -4.09 -19.65 10.53
CA PHE A 197 -4.01 -19.81 11.99
C PHE A 197 -2.57 -19.95 12.50
N SER A 198 -1.64 -20.48 11.69
CA SER A 198 -0.22 -20.50 12.05
C SER A 198 0.41 -19.11 12.10
N LYS A 199 -0.18 -18.12 11.44
CA LYS A 199 0.28 -16.72 11.40
C LYS A 199 -0.37 -15.83 12.46
N VAL A 200 -1.63 -16.13 12.80
CA VAL A 200 -2.40 -15.34 13.77
C VAL A 200 -1.76 -15.42 15.17
N PRO A 201 -1.48 -14.29 15.83
CA PRO A 201 -1.02 -14.28 17.23
C PRO A 201 -1.97 -15.03 18.15
N SER A 202 -1.42 -15.84 19.06
CA SER A 202 -2.21 -16.77 19.90
C SER A 202 -3.32 -16.09 20.73
N HIS A 203 -3.10 -14.86 21.18
CA HIS A 203 -4.07 -14.08 21.94
C HIS A 203 -5.28 -13.63 21.11
N LEU A 204 -5.17 -13.61 19.77
CA LEU A 204 -6.26 -13.23 18.86
C LEU A 204 -7.05 -14.44 18.33
N LEU A 205 -6.51 -15.66 18.46
CA LEU A 205 -7.16 -16.87 17.96
C LEU A 205 -8.58 -17.07 18.50
N PRO A 206 -8.86 -16.93 19.81
CA PRO A 206 -10.22 -17.13 20.32
C PRO A 206 -11.23 -16.16 19.69
N GLU A 207 -10.84 -14.89 19.55
CA GLU A 207 -11.72 -13.87 18.95
C GLU A 207 -11.96 -14.17 17.46
N ILE A 208 -10.90 -14.48 16.71
CA ILE A 208 -11.01 -14.80 15.29
C ILE A 208 -11.89 -16.03 15.06
N MET A 209 -11.69 -17.11 15.83
CA MET A 209 -12.47 -18.34 15.68
C MET A 209 -13.97 -18.14 15.95
N THR A 210 -14.36 -17.22 16.83
CA THR A 210 -15.79 -16.94 17.09
C THR A 210 -16.47 -16.17 15.96
N ARG A 211 -15.69 -15.54 15.08
CA ARG A 211 -16.21 -14.70 13.98
C ARG A 211 -16.01 -15.31 12.59
N LEU A 212 -15.34 -16.47 12.47
CA LEU A 212 -15.18 -17.20 11.20
C LEU A 212 -16.36 -18.12 10.93
#